data_AF-W7PUM4-F1
#
_entry.id   AF-W7PUM4-F1
#
_cell.length_a   1.000
_cell.length_b   1.000
_cell.length_c   1.000
_cell.angle_alpha   90.00
_cell.angle_beta   90.00
_cell.angle_gamma   90.00
#
_symmetry.space_group_name_H-M   'P 1'
#
loop_
_entity.id
_entity.type
_entity.pdbx_description
1 polymer ?
#
loop_
_entity_poly.entity_id
_entity_poly.type
_entity_poly.pdbx_seq_one_letter_code
_entity_poly.pdbx_strand_id
1 'polypeptide(L)'
;MSEKPHLSVLDRPNSYIGRSVPRPNARRLLAGRGQYPSDVSLPRMVHVAFARSPFAHARITRIDTEAARQASGVVGVFTGEDIARICQPGSAPWNTSPA
;
A
#
# COMPACT_ATOMS: atom_id res chain seq x y z
N MET A 1 -37.98 -16.68 42.72
CA MET A 1 -37.69 -17.00 41.32
C MET A 1 -37.47 -15.68 40.59
N SER A 2 -36.26 -15.11 40.68
CA SER A 2 -35.92 -13.86 39.98
C SER A 2 -34.95 -14.25 38.89
N GLU A 3 -35.49 -14.52 37.71
CA GLU A 3 -34.73 -14.84 36.52
C GLU A 3 -34.02 -13.56 36.09
N LYS A 4 -32.68 -13.55 36.21
CA LYS A 4 -31.88 -12.44 35.72
C LYS A 4 -31.97 -12.46 34.19
N PRO A 5 -32.28 -11.34 33.53
CA PRO A 5 -32.33 -11.30 32.08
C PRO A 5 -30.97 -11.74 31.53
N HIS A 6 -30.99 -12.74 30.66
CA HIS A 6 -29.79 -13.25 30.00
C HIS A 6 -29.29 -12.16 29.02
N LEU A 7 -28.40 -11.28 29.51
CA LEU A 7 -27.78 -10.23 28.72
C LEU A 7 -27.05 -10.86 27.52
N SER A 8 -27.45 -10.49 26.31
CA SER A 8 -26.77 -10.93 25.10
C SER A 8 -25.35 -10.33 25.05
N VAL A 9 -24.49 -10.86 24.17
CA VAL A 9 -23.13 -10.29 23.94
C VAL A 9 -23.20 -8.78 23.65
N LEU A 10 -24.31 -8.32 23.06
CA LEU A 10 -24.57 -6.93 22.70
C LEU A 10 -24.97 -6.05 23.90
N ASP A 11 -25.54 -6.63 24.96
CA ASP A 11 -26.06 -5.91 26.14
C ASP A 11 -25.01 -5.74 27.25
N ARG A 12 -23.81 -6.29 27.07
CA ARG A 12 -22.74 -6.15 28.06
C ARG A 12 -22.38 -4.67 28.26
N PRO A 13 -22.07 -4.25 29.50
CA PRO A 13 -21.74 -2.84 29.80
C PRO A 13 -20.53 -2.31 29.01
N ASN A 14 -19.68 -3.20 28.48
CA ASN A 14 -18.54 -2.88 27.62
C ASN A 14 -18.77 -3.18 26.13
N SER A 15 -20.02 -3.35 25.70
CA SER A 15 -20.38 -3.58 24.30
C SER A 15 -20.36 -2.25 23.52
N TYR A 16 -19.65 -2.25 22.40
CA TYR A 16 -19.54 -1.11 21.48
C TYR A 16 -20.64 -1.12 20.40
N ILE A 17 -21.41 -2.20 20.28
CA ILE A 17 -22.38 -2.37 19.20
C ILE A 17 -23.66 -1.59 19.55
N GLY A 18 -24.13 -0.78 18.60
CA GLY A 18 -25.34 0.05 18.75
C GLY A 18 -25.16 1.36 19.53
N ARG A 19 -23.94 1.69 19.96
CA ARG A 19 -23.65 2.94 20.70
C ARG A 19 -22.94 3.96 19.81
N SER A 20 -23.33 5.23 19.93
CA SER A 20 -22.57 6.35 19.34
C SER A 20 -21.32 6.60 20.19
N VAL A 21 -20.17 6.14 19.70
CA VAL A 21 -18.88 6.28 20.39
C VAL A 21 -17.99 7.27 19.62
N PRO A 22 -17.34 8.23 20.29
CA PRO A 22 -16.39 9.13 19.64
C PRO A 22 -15.27 8.35 18.95
N ARG A 23 -14.98 8.68 17.68
CA ARG A 23 -13.93 8.03 16.90
C ARG A 23 -12.55 8.26 17.55
N PRO A 24 -11.84 7.21 18.00
CA PRO A 24 -10.62 7.35 18.82
C PRO A 24 -9.52 8.25 18.21
N ASN A 25 -9.36 8.22 16.88
CA ASN A 25 -8.34 8.99 16.18
C ASN A 25 -8.83 10.34 15.61
N ALA A 26 -10.10 10.70 15.78
CA ALA A 26 -10.67 11.88 15.12
C ALA A 26 -9.94 13.17 15.50
N ARG A 27 -9.64 13.37 16.78
CA ARG A 27 -8.94 14.59 17.25
C ARG A 27 -7.58 14.78 16.58
N ARG A 28 -6.77 13.72 16.50
CA ARG A 28 -5.43 13.78 15.89
C ARG A 28 -5.49 13.99 14.38
N LEU A 29 -6.39 13.30 13.69
CA LEU A 29 -6.56 13.41 12.24
C LEU A 29 -7.10 14.78 11.82
N LEU A 30 -8.10 15.30 12.55
CA LEU A 30 -8.66 16.64 12.30
C LEU A 30 -7.66 17.77 12.61
N ALA A 31 -6.73 17.53 13.52
CA ALA A 31 -5.65 18.47 13.83
C ALA A 31 -4.47 18.42 12.84
N GLY A 32 -4.58 17.68 11.73
CA GLY A 32 -3.49 17.53 10.74
C GLY A 32 -2.29 16.73 11.26
N ARG A 33 -2.42 16.06 12.42
CA ARG A 33 -1.36 15.22 13.01
C ARG A 33 -1.49 13.76 12.59
N GLY A 34 -2.20 13.50 11.50
CA GLY A 34 -2.15 12.22 10.79
C GLY A 34 -0.73 11.96 10.32
N GLN A 35 -0.33 10.70 10.23
CA GLN A 35 0.94 10.32 9.62
C GLN A 35 0.61 9.31 8.54
N TYR A 36 0.82 9.73 7.29
CA TYR A 36 0.60 8.93 6.10
C TYR A 36 1.96 8.52 5.52
N PRO A 37 2.00 7.49 4.64
CA PRO A 37 3.25 7.05 4.02
C PRO A 37 4.04 8.16 3.32
N SER A 38 3.34 9.18 2.80
CA SER A 38 3.94 10.38 2.19
C SER A 38 4.66 11.30 3.18
N ASP A 39 4.30 11.24 4.46
CA ASP A 39 4.80 12.15 5.49
C ASP A 39 6.05 11.59 6.18
N VAL A 40 6.40 10.33 5.88
CA VAL A 40 7.59 9.67 6.41
C VAL A 40 8.81 10.17 5.65
N SER A 41 9.81 10.65 6.41
CA SER A 41 11.12 11.03 5.86
C SER A 41 12.20 10.22 6.57
N LEU A 42 13.01 9.51 5.79
CA LEU A 42 14.12 8.68 6.28
C LEU A 42 15.45 9.23 5.74
N PRO A 43 16.56 9.09 6.49
CA PRO A 43 17.88 9.42 5.96
C PRO A 43 18.15 8.66 4.65
N ARG A 44 18.64 9.38 3.63
CA ARG A 44 18.95 8.81 2.30
C ARG A 44 17.74 8.24 1.54
N MET A 45 16.53 8.68 1.85
CA MET A 45 15.32 8.32 1.10
C MET A 45 15.43 8.78 -0.36
N VAL A 46 15.05 7.90 -1.29
CA VAL A 46 14.95 8.20 -2.73
C VAL A 46 13.49 8.18 -3.17
N HIS A 47 13.19 8.90 -4.23
CA HIS A 47 11.85 8.92 -4.82
C HIS A 47 11.83 8.12 -6.13
N VAL A 48 10.71 7.46 -6.39
CA VAL A 48 10.47 6.72 -7.63
C VAL A 48 9.38 7.43 -8.44
N ALA A 49 9.58 7.53 -9.74
CA ALA A 49 8.58 8.00 -10.69
C ALA A 49 8.41 6.95 -11.79
N PHE A 50 7.17 6.74 -12.23
CA PHE A 50 6.83 5.76 -13.25
C PHE A 50 6.50 6.46 -14.56
N ALA A 51 7.23 6.13 -15.62
CA ALA A 51 6.81 6.45 -16.99
C ALA A 51 5.64 5.53 -17.38
N ARG A 52 4.50 6.12 -17.76
CA ARG A 52 3.29 5.38 -18.14
C ARG A 52 3.07 5.41 -19.64
N SER A 53 2.46 4.36 -20.17
CA SER A 53 2.07 4.28 -21.58
C SER A 53 1.04 5.38 -21.90
N PRO A 54 1.25 6.17 -22.96
CA PRO A 54 0.23 7.08 -23.48
C PRO A 54 -0.84 6.35 -24.30
N PHE A 55 -0.58 5.10 -24.70
CA PHE A 55 -1.49 4.28 -25.48
C PHE A 55 -2.23 3.28 -24.59
N ALA A 56 -3.54 3.13 -24.80
CA ALA A 56 -4.37 2.18 -24.07
C ALA A 56 -3.99 0.71 -24.37
N HIS A 57 -3.63 0.43 -25.63
CA HIS A 57 -3.14 -0.88 -26.05
C HIS A 57 -2.07 -0.72 -27.13
N ALA A 58 -0.84 -1.12 -26.81
CA ALA A 58 0.27 -1.09 -27.73
C ALA A 58 1.33 -2.11 -27.30
N ARG A 59 2.12 -2.58 -28.27
CA ARG A 59 3.33 -3.35 -28.00
C ARG A 59 4.47 -2.37 -27.75
N ILE A 60 5.15 -2.51 -26.61
CA ILE A 60 6.40 -1.79 -26.34
C ILE A 60 7.49 -2.42 -27.23
N THR A 61 7.99 -1.68 -28.21
CA THR A 61 9.07 -2.14 -29.10
C THR A 61 10.45 -1.73 -28.58
N ARG A 62 10.56 -0.55 -27.97
CA ARG A 62 11.80 -0.01 -27.42
C ARG A 62 11.49 0.97 -26.29
N ILE A 63 12.38 1.03 -25.30
CA ILE A 63 12.43 2.06 -24.27
C ILE A 63 13.83 2.66 -24.30
N ASP A 64 13.94 3.97 -24.55
CA ASP A 64 15.21 4.69 -24.41
C ASP A 64 15.32 5.25 -22.99
N THR A 65 16.39 4.88 -22.27
CA THR A 65 16.62 5.29 -20.89
C THR A 65 17.81 6.23 -20.73
N GLU A 66 18.53 6.56 -21.81
CA GLU A 66 19.83 7.22 -21.73
C GLU A 66 19.72 8.63 -21.13
N ALA A 67 18.81 9.45 -21.66
CA ALA A 67 18.58 10.79 -21.15
C ALA A 67 18.16 10.80 -19.66
N ALA A 68 17.36 9.81 -19.24
CA ALA A 68 16.94 9.69 -17.85
C ALA A 68 18.10 9.29 -16.92
N ARG A 69 19.00 8.41 -17.38
CA ARG A 69 20.19 7.99 -16.62
C ARG A 69 21.21 9.12 -16.44
N GLN A 70 21.32 10.02 -17.42
CA GLN A 70 22.25 11.15 -17.38
C GLN A 70 21.72 12.35 -16.56
N ALA A 71 20.44 12.35 -16.19
CA ALA A 71 19.85 13.44 -15.43
C ALA A 71 20.43 13.52 -14.01
N SER A 72 20.73 14.75 -13.56
CA SER A 72 21.27 15.00 -12.22
C SER A 72 20.32 14.50 -11.13
N GLY A 73 20.85 13.74 -10.17
CA GLY A 73 20.09 13.23 -9.02
C GLY A 73 19.37 11.89 -9.27
N VAL A 74 19.44 11.34 -10.49
CA VAL A 74 18.90 10.00 -10.78
C VAL A 74 19.83 8.94 -10.22
N VAL A 75 19.31 8.12 -9.31
CA VAL A 75 20.05 7.00 -8.71
C VAL A 75 20.03 5.75 -9.59
N GLY A 76 18.97 5.58 -10.38
CA GLY A 76 18.84 4.46 -11.31
C GLY A 76 17.57 4.54 -12.15
N VAL A 77 17.61 3.90 -13.32
CA VAL A 77 16.45 3.74 -14.21
C VAL A 77 16.27 2.24 -14.45
N PHE A 78 15.07 1.74 -14.20
CA PHE A 78 14.73 0.33 -14.31
C PHE A 78 13.62 0.12 -15.34
N THR A 79 13.78 -0.92 -16.15
CA THR A 79 12.84 -1.33 -17.19
C THR A 79 12.19 -2.66 -16.84
N GLY A 80 11.22 -3.09 -17.66
CA GLY A 80 10.59 -4.41 -17.51
C GLY A 80 11.59 -5.56 -17.57
N GLU A 81 12.66 -5.44 -18.37
CA GLU A 81 13.72 -6.46 -18.48
C GLU A 81 14.52 -6.59 -17.18
N ASP A 82 14.75 -5.47 -16.48
CA ASP A 82 15.43 -5.47 -15.19
C ASP A 82 14.59 -6.17 -14.11
N ILE A 83 13.29 -5.92 -14.10
CA ILE A 83 12.35 -6.48 -13.13
C ILE A 83 12.08 -7.96 -13.40
N ALA A 84 11.96 -8.36 -14.67
CA ALA A 84 11.68 -9.75 -15.06
C ALA A 84 12.74 -10.73 -14.57
N ARG A 85 13.99 -10.29 -14.41
CA ARG A 85 15.08 -11.10 -13.85
C ARG A 85 14.87 -11.43 -12.37
N ILE A 86 14.16 -10.58 -11.64
CA ILE A 86 13.98 -10.66 -10.19
C ILE A 86 12.61 -11.27 -9.86
N CYS A 87 11.58 -10.90 -10.61
CA CYS A 87 10.20 -11.27 -10.36
C CYS A 87 9.76 -12.36 -11.34
N GLN A 88 10.12 -13.61 -11.04
CA GLN A 88 9.68 -14.76 -11.82
C GLN A 88 8.23 -15.13 -11.46
N PRO A 89 7.33 -15.27 -12.45
CA PRO A 89 5.98 -15.77 -12.20
C PRO A 89 6.09 -17.24 -11.77
N GLY A 90 6.02 -17.49 -10.46
CA GLY A 90 6.09 -18.83 -9.87
C GLY A 90 6.96 -18.94 -8.61
N SER A 91 7.78 -17.93 -8.29
CA SER A 91 8.62 -17.94 -7.07
C SER A 91 7.86 -17.60 -5.78
N ALA A 92 6.55 -17.37 -5.88
CA ALA A 92 5.72 -17.09 -4.72
C ALA A 92 5.39 -18.41 -4.00
N PRO A 93 5.56 -18.49 -2.66
CA PRO A 93 5.49 -19.75 -1.90
C PRO A 93 4.11 -20.43 -1.88
N TRP A 94 3.10 -19.84 -2.50
CA TRP A 94 1.75 -20.40 -2.65
C TRP A 94 1.52 -21.08 -4.01
N ASN A 95 2.45 -20.98 -4.97
CA ASN A 95 2.34 -21.63 -6.27
C ASN A 95 2.89 -23.06 -6.23
N THR A 96 2.20 -23.95 -5.52
CA THR A 96 2.35 -25.40 -5.69
C THR A 96 1.31 -25.86 -6.70
N SER A 97 1.69 -25.98 -7.98
CA SER A 97 0.95 -26.79 -8.94
C SER A 97 1.92 -27.78 -9.57
N PRO A 98 1.60 -29.09 -9.60
CA PRO A 98 2.45 -30.08 -10.25
C PRO A 98 2.37 -29.90 -11.76
N ALA A 99 3.46 -30.32 -12.41
CA ALA A 99 3.59 -30.42 -13.86
C ALA A 99 2.49 -31.27 -14.52
#